data_AF-A0A6I9VPE0-F1
#
_entry.id   AF-A0A6I9VPE0-F1
#
_cell.length_a   1.000
_cell.length_b   1.000
_cell.length_c   1.000
_cell.angle_alpha   90.00
_cell.angle_beta   90.00
_cell.angle_gamma   90.00
#
_symmetry.space_group_name_H-M   'P 1'
#
loop_
_entity.id
_entity.type
_entity.pdbx_description
1 polymer ?
#
loop_
_entity_poly.entity_id
_entity_poly.type
_entity_poly.pdbx_seq_one_letter_code
_entity_poly.pdbx_strand_id
1 'polypeptide(L)'
;MGMQGEDIQGGEPRGLPLNIKILPEHLRGLGYTTKLIGKWHVGYHTPQHTPLHRGFDSFLGFYNSHVSYHEYKYSYQVHILIVKKL
;
A
#
# COMPACT_ATOMS: atom_id res chain seq x y z
N MET A 1 5.73 7.93 15.49
CA MET A 1 5.41 8.69 14.26
C MET A 1 4.70 7.74 13.30
N GLY A 2 3.63 8.18 12.64
CA GLY A 2 2.90 7.41 11.63
C GLY A 2 2.71 8.24 10.36
N MET A 3 2.25 7.63 9.27
CA MET A 3 1.96 8.32 8.01
C MET A 3 0.54 8.92 8.04
N GLN A 4 0.32 9.89 8.94
CA GLN A 4 -0.95 10.61 9.01
C GLN A 4 -1.00 11.71 7.94
N GLY A 5 -2.12 11.85 7.25
CA GLY A 5 -2.30 12.84 6.18
C GLY A 5 -3.27 12.34 5.11
N GLU A 6 -3.23 13.00 3.95
CA GLU A 6 -4.00 12.59 2.77
C GLU A 6 -3.65 11.17 2.30
N ASP A 7 -4.63 10.51 1.68
CA ASP A 7 -4.52 9.14 1.18
C ASP A 7 -3.27 8.96 0.28
N ILE A 8 -2.57 7.83 0.45
CA ILE A 8 -1.48 7.48 -0.46
C ILE A 8 -2.10 7.01 -1.78
N GLN A 9 -1.94 7.83 -2.81
CA GLN A 9 -2.49 7.58 -4.14
C GLN A 9 -1.77 6.41 -4.82
N GLY A 10 -2.49 5.73 -5.71
CA GLY A 10 -1.94 4.62 -6.47
C GLY A 10 -0.68 4.99 -7.24
N GLY A 11 0.46 4.41 -6.89
CA GLY A 11 1.72 4.51 -7.63
C GLY A 11 2.50 5.81 -7.40
N GLU A 12 2.03 6.71 -6.53
CA GLU A 12 2.73 7.94 -6.22
C GLU A 12 4.05 7.65 -5.46
N PRO A 13 5.05 8.56 -5.50
CA PRO A 13 6.38 8.32 -4.92
C PRO A 13 6.44 8.42 -3.38
N ARG A 14 5.28 8.43 -2.70
CA ARG A 14 5.18 8.39 -1.23
C ARG A 14 5.03 6.94 -0.76
N GLY A 15 5.65 6.64 0.37
CA GLY A 15 5.58 5.31 0.97
C GLY A 15 6.32 5.24 2.29
N LEU A 16 6.18 4.10 2.96
CA LEU A 16 6.84 3.82 4.23
C LEU A 16 8.36 3.91 4.04
N PRO A 17 9.07 4.78 4.79
CA PRO A 17 10.50 4.96 4.65
C PRO A 17 11.26 3.63 4.73
N LEU A 18 12.21 3.44 3.81
CA LEU A 18 12.96 2.19 3.66
C LEU A 18 13.95 1.94 4.79
N ASN A 19 14.32 2.98 5.56
CA ASN A 19 15.18 2.86 6.74
C ASN A 19 14.43 2.39 7.99
N ILE A 20 13.10 2.30 7.95
CA ILE A 20 12.28 1.81 9.06
C ILE A 20 11.99 0.32 8.83
N LYS A 21 12.48 -0.52 9.74
CA LYS A 21 12.09 -1.93 9.78
C LYS A 21 10.66 -2.08 10.28
N ILE A 22 9.92 -3.00 9.66
CA ILE A 22 8.58 -3.37 10.12
C ILE A 22 8.54 -4.78 10.67
N LEU A 23 7.46 -5.07 11.39
CA LEU A 23 7.21 -6.34 12.07
C LEU A 23 7.63 -7.61 11.27
N PRO A 24 7.23 -7.81 10.00
CA PRO A 24 7.63 -9.00 9.25
C PRO A 24 9.15 -9.11 9.05
N GLU A 25 9.89 -8.00 8.90
CA GLU A 25 11.36 -8.05 8.80
C GLU A 25 12.01 -8.52 10.10
N HIS A 26 11.46 -8.12 11.25
CA HIS A 26 11.90 -8.60 12.56
C HIS A 26 11.58 -10.08 12.74
N LEU A 27 10.34 -10.49 12.45
CA LEU A 27 9.90 -11.88 12.60
C LEU A 27 10.67 -12.83 11.67
N ARG A 28 10.92 -12.43 10.42
CA ARG A 28 11.73 -13.22 9.49
C ARG A 28 13.16 -13.42 10.00
N GLY A 29 13.75 -12.41 10.63
CA GLY A 29 15.05 -12.52 11.29
C GLY A 29 15.08 -13.51 12.47
N LEU A 30 13.91 -13.82 13.05
CA LEU A 30 13.74 -14.80 14.11
C LEU A 30 13.32 -16.19 13.60
N GLY A 31 13.30 -16.40 12.27
CA GLY A 31 12.95 -17.69 11.67
C GLY A 31 11.45 -17.93 11.41
N TYR A 32 10.61 -16.89 11.52
CA TYR A 32 9.21 -17.00 11.16
C TYR A 32 9.00 -16.93 9.65
N THR A 33 8.09 -17.76 9.15
CA THR A 33 7.49 -17.58 7.83
C THR A 33 6.42 -16.50 7.89
N THR A 34 6.52 -15.51 7.02
CA THR A 34 5.69 -14.31 7.04
C THR A 34 4.84 -14.22 5.77
N LYS A 35 3.54 -14.00 5.95
CA LYS A 35 2.59 -13.91 4.83
C LYS A 35 1.68 -12.70 5.02
N LEU A 36 1.48 -11.93 3.95
CA LEU A 36 0.48 -10.87 3.93
C LEU A 36 -0.66 -11.28 3.01
N ILE A 37 -1.89 -11.28 3.56
CA ILE A 37 -3.11 -11.50 2.81
C ILE A 37 -3.98 -10.26 2.97
N GLY A 38 -4.33 -9.61 1.85
CA GLY A 38 -5.19 -8.43 1.83
C GLY A 38 -4.46 -7.12 1.48
N LYS A 39 -4.83 -6.05 2.19
CA LYS A 39 -4.41 -4.68 1.87
C LYS A 39 -2.98 -4.38 2.32
N TRP A 40 -2.20 -3.75 1.44
CA TRP A 40 -0.87 -3.21 1.78
C TRP A 40 -0.89 -1.71 2.09
N HIS A 41 -1.07 -0.88 1.07
CA HIS A 41 -1.33 0.57 1.17
C HIS A 41 -0.38 1.38 2.06
N VAL A 42 0.91 1.07 1.97
CA VAL A 42 1.98 1.90 2.57
C VAL A 42 3.05 2.26 1.53
N GLY A 43 2.61 2.45 0.29
CA GLY A 43 3.45 2.78 -0.87
C GLY A 43 3.88 1.55 -1.67
N TYR A 44 3.98 1.72 -2.99
CA TYR A 44 4.42 0.67 -3.91
C TYR A 44 5.10 1.24 -5.17
N HIS A 45 5.59 2.49 -5.12
CA HIS A 45 6.22 3.16 -6.26
C HIS A 45 7.45 2.42 -6.80
N THR A 46 8.19 1.76 -5.92
CA THR A 46 9.34 0.91 -6.30
C THR A 46 9.19 -0.48 -5.71
N PRO A 47 9.87 -1.50 -6.26
CA PRO A 47 9.85 -2.86 -5.71
C PRO A 47 10.20 -2.90 -4.22
N GLN A 48 11.11 -2.05 -3.74
CA GLN A 48 11.52 -1.97 -2.34
C GLN A 48 10.37 -1.58 -1.40
N HIS A 49 9.34 -0.90 -1.89
CA HIS A 49 8.16 -0.55 -1.11
C HIS A 49 7.09 -1.66 -1.12
N THR A 50 7.24 -2.71 -1.92
CA THR A 50 6.28 -3.83 -1.99
C THR A 50 6.43 -4.80 -0.81
N PRO A 51 5.37 -5.53 -0.41
CA PRO A 51 5.41 -6.46 0.72
C PRO A 51 6.56 -7.48 0.66
N LEU A 52 6.85 -8.01 -0.54
CA LEU A 52 7.89 -9.01 -0.75
C LEU A 52 9.30 -8.48 -0.43
N HIS A 53 9.49 -7.17 -0.54
CA HIS A 53 10.75 -6.51 -0.20
C HIS A 53 10.73 -5.86 1.20
N ARG A 54 9.59 -5.93 1.88
CA ARG A 54 9.37 -5.39 3.24
C ARG A 54 9.15 -6.50 4.27
N GLY A 55 9.78 -7.65 4.03
CA GLY A 55 9.90 -8.73 5.01
C GLY A 55 8.88 -9.84 4.88
N PHE A 56 7.91 -9.78 3.96
CA PHE A 56 6.96 -10.87 3.72
C PHE A 56 7.49 -11.89 2.71
N ASP A 57 7.37 -13.19 3.02
CA ASP A 57 7.78 -14.27 2.12
C ASP A 57 6.74 -14.56 1.02
N SER A 58 5.46 -14.23 1.28
CA SER A 58 4.41 -14.30 0.26
C SER A 58 3.38 -13.20 0.45
N PHE A 59 2.82 -12.73 -0.66
CA PHE A 59 1.78 -11.70 -0.69
C PHE A 59 0.63 -12.12 -1.61
N LEU A 60 -0.59 -12.04 -1.10
CA LEU A 60 -1.83 -12.22 -1.87
C LEU A 60 -2.78 -11.07 -1.52
N GLY A 61 -2.95 -10.11 -2.43
CA GLY A 61 -3.81 -8.98 -2.16
C GLY A 61 -3.61 -7.81 -3.11
N PHE A 62 -3.78 -6.59 -2.60
CA PHE A 62 -3.74 -5.36 -3.39
C PHE A 62 -2.96 -4.24 -2.70
N TYR A 63 -2.39 -3.33 -3.49
CA TYR A 63 -1.54 -2.25 -2.99
C TYR A 63 -2.29 -0.97 -2.60
N ASN A 64 -3.46 -0.72 -3.18
CA ASN A 64 -4.18 0.55 -3.06
C ASN A 64 -4.94 0.70 -1.73
N SER A 65 -5.47 1.90 -1.48
CA SER A 65 -6.30 2.19 -0.29
C SER A 65 -7.57 1.35 -0.23
N HIS A 66 -8.11 0.99 -1.39
CA HIS A 66 -9.32 0.22 -1.51
C HIS A 66 -9.37 -0.49 -2.86
N VAL A 67 -10.24 -1.49 -2.94
CA VAL A 67 -10.68 -2.13 -4.19
C VAL A 67 -12.17 -2.43 -4.05
N SER A 68 -12.89 -2.45 -5.17
CA SER A 68 -14.29 -2.87 -5.15
C SER A 68 -14.40 -4.34 -4.77
N TYR A 69 -15.37 -4.68 -3.94
CA TYR A 69 -15.51 -6.03 -3.39
C TYR A 69 -15.82 -7.09 -4.46
N HIS A 70 -16.63 -6.73 -5.45
CA HIS A 70 -17.08 -7.67 -6.49
C HIS A 70 -16.17 -7.67 -7.73
N GLU A 71 -15.72 -6.49 -8.15
CA GLU A 71 -14.98 -6.35 -9.42
C GLU A 71 -13.47 -6.26 -9.21
N TYR A 72 -13.00 -6.12 -7.95
CA TYR A 72 -11.59 -5.94 -7.61
C TYR A 72 -10.91 -4.78 -8.37
N LYS A 73 -11.71 -3.75 -8.69
CA LYS A 73 -11.24 -2.55 -9.37
C LYS A 73 -10.88 -1.46 -8.37
N TYR A 74 -9.82 -0.72 -8.69
CA TYR A 74 -9.49 0.52 -8.00
C TYR A 74 -10.12 1.70 -8.74
N SER A 75 -10.88 2.54 -8.04
CA SER A 75 -11.56 3.69 -8.61
C SER A 75 -11.05 4.98 -7.96
N TYR A 76 -10.51 5.88 -8.76
CA TYR A 76 -10.19 7.23 -8.31
C TYR A 76 -11.47 8.08 -8.30
N GLN A 77 -11.92 8.57 -7.14
CA GLN A 77 -12.87 9.68 -7.11
C GLN A 77 -12.12 10.98 -7.38
N VAL A 78 -11.95 11.34 -8.65
CA VAL A 78 -11.63 12.73 -9.00
C VAL A 78 -12.92 13.53 -8.85
N HIS A 79 -13.07 14.30 -7.78
CA HIS A 79 -14.11 15.33 -7.69
C HIS A 79 -13.78 16.42 -8.72
N ILE A 80 -14.11 16.21 -9.99
CA ILE A 80 -14.18 17.28 -10.97
C ILE A 80 -15.49 18.02 -10.70
N LEU A 81 -15.41 19.11 -9.94
CA LEU A 81 -16.48 20.11 -9.93
C LEU A 81 -16.49 20.78 -11.30
N ILE A 82 -17.24 20.24 -12.26
CA ILE A 82 -17.62 21.01 -13.45
C ILE A 82 -18.69 22.00 -12.99
N VAL A 83 -18.25 23.19 -12.60
CA VAL A 83 -19.17 24.33 -12.44
C VAL A 83 -19.67 24.67 -13.84
N LYS A 84 -20.92 24.33 -14.15
CA LYS A 84 -21.60 24.86 -15.33
C LYS A 84 -21.56 26.38 -15.20
N LYS A 85 -20.77 27.05 -16.05
CA LYS A 85 -20.85 28.49 -16.23
C LYS A 85 -22.21 28.76 -16.88
N LEU A 86 -23.05 29.54 -16.20
CA LEU A 86 -24.27 30.10 -16.79
C LEU A 86 -23.94 30.97 -18.00
#